data_AF-A0A453FCQ9-F1
#
_entry.id   AF-A0A453FCQ9-F1
#
_cell.length_a   1.000
_cell.length_b   1.000
_cell.length_c   1.000
_cell.angle_alpha   90.00
_cell.angle_beta   90.00
_cell.angle_gamma   90.00
#
_symmetry.space_group_name_H-M   'P 1'
#
loop_
_entity.id
_entity.type
_entity.pdbx_description
1 polymer ?
#
loop_
_entity_poly.entity_id
_entity_poly.type
_entity_poly.pdbx_seq_one_letter_code
_entity_poly.pdbx_strand_id
1 'polypeptide(L)'
;FPKWASSDDNTEFMIDMLRECGLAHKTVIFVLEEFDLFAQGKQRLLYSLLDAMQSLTSQAVVIGLSCRLDADQLLEKRVRSRFSHRKLLFVPSSLDDIQRLMEHLLMLDKDSSLPTNYVTEYNSRLTSIFSNKKFKGVLDSLTDTDATTSNILRFLFRVVSYMDMESGFLSMECFTDALSSMQRQPKMDSLQEICRFWNCTYLYA
;
A
#
# COMPACT_ATOMS: atom_id res chain seq x y z
N PHE A 1 -18.54 24.62 9.00
CA PHE A 1 -19.42 23.64 9.68
C PHE A 1 -19.85 24.22 11.02
N PRO A 2 -21.14 24.55 11.23
CA PRO A 2 -21.59 25.10 12.50
C PRO A 2 -21.59 23.98 13.55
N LYS A 3 -21.11 24.31 14.75
CA LYS A 3 -20.78 23.38 15.85
C LYS A 3 -22.02 22.84 16.59
N TRP A 4 -23.22 23.00 16.03
CA TRP A 4 -24.51 22.77 16.70
C TRP A 4 -25.54 21.99 15.88
N ALA A 5 -25.20 21.51 14.68
CA ALA A 5 -26.11 20.64 13.93
C ALA A 5 -26.14 19.24 14.58
N SER A 6 -27.34 18.71 14.80
CA SER A 6 -27.51 17.35 15.28
C SER A 6 -27.00 16.35 14.24
N SER A 7 -26.70 15.11 14.65
CA SER A 7 -26.34 14.05 13.70
C SER A 7 -27.45 13.80 12.68
N ASP A 8 -28.70 14.08 13.04
CA ASP A 8 -29.86 13.86 12.20
C ASP A 8 -29.96 14.99 11.15
N ASP A 9 -29.71 16.25 11.54
CA ASP A 9 -29.69 17.41 10.63
C ASP A 9 -28.62 17.24 9.54
N ASN A 10 -27.43 16.73 9.91
CA ASN A 10 -26.36 16.45 8.95
C ASN A 10 -26.73 15.32 7.97
N THR A 11 -27.54 14.37 8.43
CA THR A 11 -28.02 13.25 7.60
C THR A 11 -29.09 13.73 6.62
N GLU A 12 -30.02 14.56 7.09
CA GLU A 12 -31.04 15.20 6.25
C GLU A 12 -30.39 16.06 5.16
N PHE A 13 -29.42 16.89 5.53
CA PHE A 13 -28.65 17.67 4.57
C PHE A 13 -27.95 16.81 3.51
N MET A 14 -27.36 15.66 3.90
CA MET A 14 -26.77 14.73 2.93
C MET A 14 -27.81 14.14 1.98
N ILE A 15 -28.99 13.79 2.48
CA ILE A 15 -30.08 13.23 1.66
C ILE A 15 -30.55 14.27 0.64
N ASP A 16 -30.73 15.53 1.06
CA ASP A 16 -31.10 16.62 0.18
C ASP A 16 -30.04 16.88 -0.89
N MET A 17 -28.75 16.86 -0.52
CA MET A 17 -27.64 16.93 -1.46
C MET A 17 -27.67 15.80 -2.50
N LEU A 18 -27.97 14.56 -2.08
CA LEU A 18 -28.08 13.43 -3.01
C LEU A 18 -29.26 13.58 -3.97
N ARG A 19 -30.38 14.11 -3.49
CA ARG A 19 -31.56 14.39 -4.32
C ARG A 19 -31.25 15.43 -5.39
N GLU A 20 -30.63 16.55 -5.02
CA GLU A 20 -30.24 17.60 -5.97
C GLU A 20 -29.21 17.10 -7.00
N CYS A 21 -28.23 16.30 -6.57
CA CYS A 21 -27.29 15.66 -7.49
C CYS A 21 -28.00 14.71 -8.47
N GLY A 22 -29.01 13.97 -8.00
CA GLY A 22 -29.83 13.10 -8.85
C GLY A 22 -30.61 13.88 -9.91
N LEU A 23 -31.22 15.01 -9.56
CA LEU A 23 -31.91 15.90 -10.50
C LEU A 23 -30.95 16.53 -11.53
N ALA A 24 -29.73 16.83 -11.11
CA ALA A 24 -28.69 17.39 -11.96
C ALA A 24 -27.94 16.34 -12.82
N HIS A 25 -28.36 15.06 -12.80
CA HIS A 25 -27.66 13.95 -13.46
C HIS A 25 -26.17 13.85 -13.08
N LYS A 26 -25.83 14.18 -11.84
CA LYS A 26 -24.45 14.08 -11.32
C LYS A 26 -24.30 12.80 -10.51
N THR A 27 -23.17 12.13 -10.72
CA THR A 27 -22.82 10.92 -9.97
C THR A 27 -22.02 11.29 -8.73
N VAL A 28 -22.42 10.75 -7.57
CA VAL A 28 -21.69 10.92 -6.30
C VAL A 28 -21.00 9.62 -5.92
N ILE A 29 -19.70 9.69 -5.60
CA ILE A 29 -18.92 8.54 -5.14
C ILE A 29 -18.48 8.80 -3.70
N PHE A 30 -18.90 7.93 -2.80
CA PHE A 30 -18.45 7.90 -1.41
C PHE A 30 -17.34 6.88 -1.25
N VAL A 31 -16.21 7.31 -0.70
CA VAL A 31 -15.09 6.42 -0.35
C VAL A 31 -14.97 6.40 1.17
N LEU A 32 -15.16 5.22 1.76
CA LEU A 32 -15.06 4.97 3.20
C LEU A 32 -13.80 4.16 3.46
N GLU A 33 -12.73 4.84 3.86
CA GLU A 33 -11.51 4.20 4.35
C GLU A 33 -11.73 3.62 5.75
N GLU A 34 -11.04 2.51 6.06
CA GLU A 34 -11.22 1.79 7.33
C GLU A 34 -12.70 1.45 7.61
N PHE A 35 -13.38 0.89 6.60
CA PHE A 35 -14.81 0.61 6.62
C PHE A 35 -15.29 -0.18 7.86
N ASP A 36 -14.45 -1.07 8.38
CA ASP A 36 -14.73 -1.85 9.58
C ASP A 36 -14.90 -0.99 10.84
N LEU A 37 -14.29 0.20 10.92
CA LEU A 37 -14.52 1.15 12.00
C LEU A 37 -15.93 1.74 11.96
N PHE A 38 -16.48 1.98 10.75
CA PHE A 38 -17.86 2.44 10.59
C PHE A 38 -18.89 1.35 10.93
N ALA A 39 -18.48 0.09 10.87
CA ALA A 39 -19.30 -1.04 11.31
C ALA A 39 -19.29 -1.22 12.84
N GLN A 40 -18.50 -0.45 13.60
CA GLN A 40 -18.53 -0.51 15.06
C GLN A 40 -19.67 0.34 15.64
N GLY A 41 -20.34 -0.16 16.68
CA GLY A 41 -21.40 0.57 17.38
C GLY A 41 -22.73 0.61 16.61
N LYS A 42 -23.40 1.77 16.59
CA LYS A 42 -24.81 1.89 16.16
C LYS A 42 -25.04 1.98 14.64
N GLN A 43 -23.97 1.99 13.84
CA GLN A 43 -23.97 2.02 12.36
C GLN A 43 -24.94 3.04 11.72
N ARG A 44 -25.20 4.17 12.38
CA ARG A 44 -26.22 5.15 11.95
C ARG A 44 -25.88 5.78 10.60
N LEU A 45 -24.61 6.11 10.40
CA LEU A 45 -24.12 6.69 9.14
C LEU A 45 -24.32 5.72 7.98
N LEU A 46 -23.83 4.47 8.13
CA LEU A 46 -23.95 3.43 7.09
C LEU A 46 -25.42 3.13 6.78
N TYR A 47 -26.26 3.02 7.81
CA TYR A 47 -27.69 2.80 7.63
C TYR A 47 -28.31 3.93 6.81
N SER A 48 -28.12 5.18 7.23
CA SER A 48 -28.77 6.33 6.61
C SER A 48 -28.29 6.57 5.18
N LEU A 49 -26.99 6.41 4.94
CA LEU A 49 -26.39 6.55 3.61
C LEU A 49 -26.93 5.48 2.64
N LEU A 50 -26.89 4.20 3.05
CA LEU A 50 -27.35 3.11 2.18
C LEU A 50 -28.87 3.13 1.97
N ASP A 51 -29.65 3.56 2.96
CA ASP A 51 -31.10 3.72 2.83
C ASP A 51 -31.47 4.89 1.89
N ALA A 52 -30.76 6.01 1.98
CA ALA A 52 -30.90 7.13 1.06
C ALA A 52 -30.61 6.72 -0.39
N MET A 53 -29.56 5.92 -0.61
CA MET A 53 -29.20 5.44 -1.95
C MET A 53 -30.20 4.46 -2.56
N GLN A 54 -30.97 3.73 -1.74
CA GLN A 54 -32.02 2.83 -2.24
C GLN A 54 -33.31 3.57 -2.60
N SER A 55 -33.60 4.66 -1.90
CA SER A 55 -34.83 5.43 -2.07
C SER A 55 -34.72 6.49 -3.18
N LEU A 56 -33.52 6.97 -3.47
CA LEU A 56 -33.27 7.99 -4.47
C LEU A 56 -32.91 7.37 -5.82
N THR A 57 -33.45 7.90 -6.92
CA THR A 57 -33.05 7.55 -8.30
C THR A 57 -31.68 8.13 -8.68
N SER A 58 -30.93 8.68 -7.72
CA SER A 58 -29.62 9.29 -7.95
C SER A 58 -28.56 8.24 -8.29
N GLN A 59 -27.66 8.57 -9.21
CA GLN A 59 -26.48 7.76 -9.50
C GLN A 59 -25.46 7.95 -8.35
N ALA A 60 -25.50 7.09 -7.34
CA ALA A 60 -24.57 7.12 -6.22
C ALA A 60 -23.87 5.78 -6.03
N VAL A 61 -22.60 5.81 -5.62
CA VAL A 61 -21.79 4.61 -5.35
C VAL A 61 -21.08 4.77 -4.01
N VAL A 62 -21.09 3.72 -3.19
CA VAL A 62 -20.30 3.63 -1.95
C VAL A 62 -19.23 2.57 -2.13
N ILE A 63 -17.98 2.97 -1.91
CA ILE A 63 -16.80 2.11 -1.91
C ILE A 63 -16.28 2.05 -0.48
N GLY A 64 -16.40 0.90 0.16
CA GLY A 64 -15.80 0.63 1.46
C GLY A 64 -14.45 -0.06 1.30
N LEU A 65 -13.41 0.48 1.90
CA LEU A 65 -12.06 -0.09 1.93
C LEU A 65 -11.76 -0.60 3.33
N SER A 66 -11.36 -1.86 3.46
CA SER A 66 -10.93 -2.44 4.73
C SER A 66 -9.91 -3.55 4.49
N CYS A 67 -8.97 -3.71 5.42
CA CYS A 67 -8.04 -4.83 5.45
C CYS A 67 -8.70 -6.12 6.01
N ARG A 68 -9.90 -6.01 6.58
CA ARG A 68 -10.57 -7.09 7.28
C ARG A 68 -11.51 -7.86 6.36
N LEU A 69 -11.25 -9.16 6.18
CA LEU A 69 -12.02 -10.04 5.27
C LEU A 69 -13.47 -10.27 5.71
N ASP A 70 -13.72 -10.22 7.02
CA ASP A 70 -15.02 -10.40 7.66
C ASP A 70 -15.73 -9.07 7.99
N ALA A 71 -15.31 -7.94 7.39
CA ALA A 71 -15.89 -6.63 7.67
C ALA A 71 -17.41 -6.56 7.44
N ASP A 72 -17.96 -7.33 6.51
CA ASP A 72 -19.41 -7.42 6.25
C ASP A 72 -20.19 -8.17 7.34
N GLN A 73 -19.52 -9.04 8.10
CA GLN A 73 -20.13 -9.77 9.20
C GLN A 73 -20.39 -8.85 10.40
N LEU A 74 -19.62 -7.76 10.49
CA LEU A 74 -19.81 -6.72 11.50
C LEU A 74 -21.10 -5.93 11.25
N LEU A 75 -21.64 -5.94 10.03
CA LEU A 75 -22.84 -5.17 9.70
C LEU A 75 -24.10 -5.75 10.36
N GLU A 76 -24.89 -4.88 10.99
CA GLU A 76 -26.19 -5.23 11.53
C GLU A 76 -27.12 -5.69 10.39
N LYS A 77 -28.07 -6.58 10.68
CA LYS A 77 -29.00 -7.16 9.67
C LYS A 77 -29.65 -6.10 8.76
N ARG A 78 -30.05 -4.96 9.33
CA ARG A 78 -30.71 -3.86 8.59
C ARG A 78 -29.80 -3.12 7.61
N VAL A 79 -28.51 -3.02 7.91
CA VAL A 79 -27.48 -2.40 7.04
C VAL A 79 -27.02 -3.41 6.00
N ARG A 80 -26.75 -4.64 6.46
CA ARG A 80 -26.31 -5.74 5.60
C ARG A 80 -27.32 -6.06 4.50
N SER A 81 -28.63 -6.03 4.81
CA SER A 81 -29.70 -6.22 3.82
C SER A 81 -29.72 -5.15 2.72
N ARG A 82 -29.10 -3.99 2.94
CA ARG A 82 -29.03 -2.90 1.97
C ARG A 82 -27.73 -2.89 1.17
N PHE A 83 -26.76 -3.70 1.59
CA PHE A 83 -25.50 -3.86 0.90
C PHE A 83 -25.67 -4.75 -0.33
N SER A 84 -25.00 -4.42 -1.44
CA SER A 84 -25.10 -5.19 -2.69
C SER A 84 -24.40 -6.56 -2.63
N HIS A 85 -23.78 -6.89 -1.49
CA HIS A 85 -22.97 -8.10 -1.25
C HIS A 85 -21.82 -8.30 -2.25
N ARG A 86 -21.44 -7.25 -2.99
CA ARG A 86 -20.27 -7.26 -3.88
C ARG A 86 -19.03 -6.95 -3.08
N LYS A 87 -18.05 -7.85 -3.13
CA LYS A 87 -16.74 -7.68 -2.52
C LYS A 87 -15.67 -7.92 -3.57
N LEU A 88 -14.71 -7.02 -3.62
CA LEU A 88 -13.49 -7.19 -4.39
C LEU A 88 -12.39 -7.57 -3.40
N LEU A 89 -11.81 -8.75 -3.59
CA LEU A 89 -10.69 -9.22 -2.78
C LEU A 89 -9.39 -8.92 -3.53
N PHE A 90 -8.49 -8.20 -2.88
CA PHE A 90 -7.13 -8.03 -3.36
C PHE A 90 -6.27 -9.17 -2.81
N VAL A 91 -5.79 -10.03 -3.72
CA VAL A 91 -4.91 -11.15 -3.39
C VAL A 91 -3.46 -10.65 -3.45
N PRO A 92 -2.55 -11.13 -2.57
CA PRO A 92 -1.13 -10.84 -2.69
C PRO A 92 -0.60 -11.16 -4.09
N SER A 93 0.25 -10.29 -4.61
CA SER A 93 0.87 -10.45 -5.92
C SER A 93 1.79 -11.67 -5.96
N SER A 94 1.87 -12.33 -7.12
CA SER A 94 2.85 -13.40 -7.33
C SER A 94 4.28 -12.84 -7.38
N LEU A 95 5.29 -13.69 -7.19
CA LEU A 95 6.70 -13.30 -7.34
C LEU A 95 6.99 -12.72 -8.73
N ASP A 96 6.38 -13.30 -9.77
CA ASP A 96 6.52 -12.82 -11.14
C ASP A 96 5.93 -11.41 -11.31
N ASP A 97 4.80 -11.13 -10.68
CA ASP A 97 4.18 -9.80 -10.73
C ASP A 97 4.98 -8.77 -9.93
N ILE A 98 5.58 -9.18 -8.81
CA ILE A 98 6.48 -8.32 -8.04
C ILE A 98 7.74 -8.01 -8.85
N GLN A 99 8.34 -9.01 -9.50
CA GLN A 99 9.49 -8.79 -10.37
C GLN A 99 9.14 -7.84 -11.52
N ARG A 100 7.99 -8.01 -12.18
CA ARG A 100 7.51 -7.09 -13.22
C ARG A 100 7.32 -5.68 -12.71
N LEU A 101 6.79 -5.52 -11.50
CA LEU A 101 6.65 -4.21 -10.87
C LEU A 101 8.02 -3.57 -10.62
N MET A 102 8.99 -4.32 -10.10
CA MET A 102 10.35 -3.83 -9.88
C MET A 102 11.05 -3.45 -11.18
N GLU A 103 10.92 -4.27 -12.23
CA GLU A 103 11.40 -3.97 -13.57
C GLU A 103 10.80 -2.67 -14.09
N HIS A 104 9.47 -2.52 -14.00
CA HIS A 104 8.78 -1.32 -14.46
C HIS A 104 9.20 -0.06 -13.69
N LEU A 105 9.43 -0.17 -12.37
CA LEU A 105 9.83 0.96 -11.53
C LEU A 105 11.30 1.36 -11.71
N LEU A 106 12.18 0.41 -12.01
CA LEU A 106 13.62 0.69 -12.17
C LEU A 106 14.03 0.97 -13.61
N MET A 107 13.29 0.49 -14.61
CA MET A 107 13.60 0.75 -16.02
C MET A 107 13.41 2.22 -16.37
N LEU A 108 14.33 2.72 -17.20
CA LEU A 108 14.27 4.07 -17.73
C LEU A 108 13.47 4.10 -19.02
N ASP A 109 12.61 5.10 -19.16
CA ASP A 109 11.85 5.34 -20.39
C ASP A 109 12.78 5.74 -21.54
N LYS A 110 12.48 5.27 -22.74
CA LYS A 110 13.21 5.58 -23.97
C LYS A 110 13.00 7.02 -24.41
N ASP A 111 11.86 7.61 -24.06
CA ASP A 111 11.52 9.00 -24.35
C ASP A 111 12.05 9.99 -23.29
N SER A 112 12.85 9.50 -22.34
CA SER A 112 13.46 10.34 -21.31
C SER A 112 14.48 11.33 -21.91
N SER A 113 14.73 12.43 -21.19
CA SER A 113 15.75 13.43 -21.54
C SER A 113 17.19 12.91 -21.45
N LEU A 114 17.37 11.63 -21.12
CA LEU A 114 18.66 11.00 -20.92
C LEU A 114 19.25 10.50 -22.25
N PRO A 115 20.58 10.38 -22.36
CA PRO A 115 21.21 9.83 -23.56
C PRO A 115 20.70 8.43 -23.88
N THR A 116 20.23 8.22 -25.12
CA THR A 116 19.61 6.95 -25.54
C THR A 116 20.54 5.75 -25.36
N ASN A 117 21.84 5.93 -25.61
CA ASN A 117 22.86 4.90 -25.38
C ASN A 117 22.93 4.48 -23.90
N TYR A 118 22.90 5.44 -22.98
CA TYR A 118 22.90 5.16 -21.55
C TYR A 118 21.63 4.42 -21.13
N VAL A 119 20.45 4.86 -21.59
CA VAL A 119 19.16 4.20 -21.29
C VAL A 119 19.18 2.74 -21.76
N THR A 120 19.67 2.47 -22.98
CA THR A 120 19.77 1.10 -23.49
C THR A 120 20.74 0.23 -22.70
N GLU A 121 21.90 0.76 -22.31
CA GLU A 121 22.88 0.02 -21.53
C GLU A 121 22.36 -0.27 -20.12
N TYR A 122 21.78 0.73 -19.46
CA TYR A 122 21.22 0.62 -18.12
C TYR A 122 20.09 -0.42 -18.06
N ASN A 123 19.12 -0.35 -18.99
CA ASN A 123 18.02 -1.31 -19.06
C ASN A 123 18.52 -2.74 -19.39
N SER A 124 19.55 -2.88 -20.22
CA SER A 124 20.18 -4.18 -20.53
C SER A 124 20.88 -4.80 -19.30
N ARG A 125 21.58 -3.97 -18.51
CA ARG A 125 22.20 -4.42 -17.25
C ARG A 125 21.15 -4.85 -16.24
N LEU A 126 20.08 -4.06 -16.08
CA LEU A 126 18.96 -4.42 -15.19
C LEU A 126 18.34 -5.76 -15.58
N THR A 127 18.05 -5.98 -16.87
CA THR A 127 17.48 -7.25 -17.34
C THR A 127 18.39 -8.45 -17.02
N SER A 128 19.71 -8.25 -17.13
CA SER A 128 20.71 -9.26 -16.77
C SER A 128 20.73 -9.55 -15.27
N ILE A 129 20.53 -8.52 -14.43
CA ILE A 129 20.40 -8.61 -12.97
C ILE A 129 19.15 -9.40 -12.59
N PHE A 130 17.98 -9.05 -13.13
CA PHE A 130 16.71 -9.74 -12.83
C PHE A 130 16.74 -11.21 -13.26
N SER A 131 17.49 -11.55 -14.30
CA SER A 131 17.69 -12.93 -14.75
C SER A 131 18.63 -13.75 -13.85
N ASN A 132 19.37 -13.11 -12.95
CA ASN A 132 20.38 -13.77 -12.11
C ASN A 132 19.72 -14.59 -10.99
N LYS A 133 20.21 -15.83 -10.76
CA LYS A 133 19.76 -16.68 -9.64
C LYS A 133 19.96 -16.03 -8.27
N LYS A 134 21.01 -15.21 -8.10
CA LYS A 134 21.24 -14.46 -6.85
C LYS A 134 20.13 -13.46 -6.58
N PHE A 135 19.66 -12.76 -7.62
CA PHE A 135 18.55 -11.81 -7.50
C PHE A 135 17.26 -12.51 -7.09
N LYS A 136 16.96 -13.68 -7.67
CA LYS A 136 15.81 -14.49 -7.26
C LYS A 136 15.84 -14.84 -5.77
N GLY A 137 17.00 -15.24 -5.24
CA GLY A 137 17.15 -15.48 -3.80
C GLY A 137 16.95 -14.22 -2.93
N VAL A 138 17.34 -13.04 -3.42
CA VAL A 138 17.05 -11.76 -2.75
C VAL A 138 15.56 -11.46 -2.76
N LEU A 139 14.89 -11.69 -3.89
CA LEU A 139 13.47 -11.48 -4.05
C LEU A 139 12.66 -12.42 -3.14
N ASP A 140 12.98 -13.71 -3.16
CA ASP A 140 12.35 -14.73 -2.29
C ASP A 140 12.46 -14.32 -0.82
N SER A 141 13.66 -13.94 -0.37
CA SER A 141 13.89 -13.51 1.02
C SER A 141 13.12 -12.23 1.40
N LEU A 142 12.99 -11.28 0.46
CA LEU A 142 12.21 -10.06 0.66
C LEU A 142 10.73 -10.39 0.83
N THR A 143 10.18 -11.24 -0.04
CA THR A 143 8.75 -11.59 -0.05
C THR A 143 8.35 -12.55 1.06
N ASP A 144 9.25 -13.44 1.49
CA ASP A 144 9.04 -14.30 2.66
C ASP A 144 8.89 -13.47 3.95
N THR A 145 9.52 -12.29 3.99
CA THR A 145 9.40 -11.38 5.13
C THR A 145 8.15 -10.51 5.02
N ASP A 146 8.00 -9.78 3.92
CA ASP A 146 6.87 -8.89 3.67
C ASP A 146 6.74 -8.61 2.16
N ALA A 147 5.71 -9.19 1.55
CA ALA A 147 5.40 -9.04 0.12
C ALA A 147 4.56 -7.78 -0.21
N THR A 148 4.40 -6.84 0.72
CA THR A 148 3.65 -5.61 0.44
C THR A 148 4.39 -4.70 -0.54
N THR A 149 3.62 -4.03 -1.40
CA THR A 149 4.15 -3.03 -2.35
C THR A 149 4.93 -1.92 -1.63
N SER A 150 4.51 -1.53 -0.42
CA SER A 150 5.21 -0.53 0.39
C SER A 150 6.62 -0.99 0.76
N ASN A 151 6.77 -2.25 1.19
CA ASN A 151 8.07 -2.83 1.50
C ASN A 151 8.97 -2.90 0.26
N ILE A 152 8.41 -3.31 -0.88
CA ILE A 152 9.12 -3.34 -2.17
C ILE A 152 9.61 -1.94 -2.56
N LEU A 153 8.78 -0.90 -2.46
CA LEU A 153 9.17 0.48 -2.76
C LEU A 153 10.29 0.97 -1.84
N ARG A 154 10.21 0.67 -0.54
CA ARG A 154 11.28 1.00 0.42
C ARG A 154 12.59 0.28 0.09
N PHE A 155 12.50 -0.99 -0.31
CA PHE A 155 13.65 -1.76 -0.77
C PHE A 155 14.28 -1.12 -2.01
N LEU A 156 13.48 -0.85 -3.04
CA LEU A 156 13.95 -0.21 -4.27
C LEU A 156 14.59 1.16 -4.03
N PHE A 157 13.97 1.98 -3.17
CA PHE A 157 14.55 3.27 -2.78
C PHE A 157 15.95 3.10 -2.17
N ARG A 158 16.14 2.07 -1.35
CA ARG A 158 17.42 1.76 -0.74
C ARG A 158 18.44 1.24 -1.74
N VAL A 159 18.02 0.40 -2.69
CA VAL A 159 18.87 -0.06 -3.79
C VAL A 159 19.40 1.12 -4.59
N VAL A 160 18.53 2.06 -4.97
CA VAL A 160 18.92 3.28 -5.71
C VAL A 160 19.86 4.15 -4.87
N SER A 161 19.68 4.20 -3.55
CA SER A 161 20.57 4.95 -2.66
C SER A 161 21.99 4.36 -2.56
N TYR A 162 22.15 3.06 -2.82
CA TYR A 162 23.45 2.40 -2.89
C TYR A 162 24.05 2.37 -4.31
N MET A 163 23.41 3.06 -5.27
CA MET A 163 23.98 3.20 -6.61
C MET A 163 25.31 3.94 -6.53
N ASP A 164 26.32 3.39 -7.21
CA ASP A 164 27.60 4.05 -7.33
C ASP A 164 27.48 5.30 -8.21
N MET A 165 27.88 6.45 -7.65
CA MET A 165 27.77 7.76 -8.30
C MET A 165 28.79 7.93 -9.43
N GLU A 166 29.89 7.18 -9.42
CA GLU A 166 30.91 7.26 -10.47
C GLU A 166 30.48 6.53 -11.73
N SER A 167 29.96 5.31 -11.59
CA SER A 167 29.47 4.51 -12.71
C SER A 167 28.05 4.91 -13.14
N GLY A 168 27.20 5.35 -12.21
CA GLY A 168 25.79 5.65 -12.47
C GLY A 168 24.98 4.43 -12.88
N PHE A 169 25.40 3.22 -12.51
CA PHE A 169 24.69 1.98 -12.82
C PHE A 169 24.37 1.17 -11.56
N LEU A 170 23.23 0.47 -11.58
CA LEU A 170 22.91 -0.50 -10.54
C LEU A 170 23.72 -1.78 -10.72
N SER A 171 24.25 -2.29 -9.60
CA SER A 171 24.96 -3.58 -9.53
C SER A 171 24.18 -4.56 -8.65
N MET A 172 24.51 -5.85 -8.75
CA MET A 172 23.96 -6.88 -7.86
C MET A 172 24.29 -6.65 -6.37
N GLU A 173 25.37 -5.95 -6.09
CA GLU A 173 25.82 -5.67 -4.72
C GLU A 173 24.85 -4.69 -4.06
N CYS A 174 24.36 -3.66 -4.78
CA CYS A 174 23.35 -2.73 -4.29
C CYS A 174 22.09 -3.43 -3.76
N PHE A 175 21.64 -4.50 -4.44
CA PHE A 175 20.49 -5.31 -4.01
C PHE A 175 20.77 -6.15 -2.76
N THR A 176 21.98 -6.70 -2.67
CA THR A 176 22.39 -7.52 -1.52
C THR A 176 22.60 -6.66 -0.28
N ASP A 177 23.21 -5.49 -0.45
CA ASP A 177 23.44 -4.50 0.60
C ASP A 177 22.12 -3.90 1.09
N ALA A 178 21.20 -3.59 0.18
CA ALA A 178 19.84 -3.16 0.54
C ALA A 178 19.11 -4.21 1.38
N LEU A 179 19.16 -5.49 0.98
CA LEU A 179 18.51 -6.57 1.72
C LEU A 179 19.12 -6.74 3.11
N SER A 180 20.45 -6.84 3.19
CA SER A 180 21.15 -7.01 4.47
C SER A 180 20.86 -5.85 5.43
N SER A 181 20.72 -4.63 4.90
CA SER A 181 20.42 -3.49 5.74
C SER A 181 18.96 -3.40 6.16
N MET A 182 18.01 -3.95 5.39
CA MET A 182 16.60 -4.05 5.81
C MET A 182 16.39 -5.15 6.85
N GLN A 183 17.21 -6.20 6.82
CA GLN A 183 17.16 -7.31 7.78
C GLN A 183 17.91 -7.02 9.10
N ARG A 184 18.56 -5.87 9.25
CA ARG A 184 19.23 -5.50 10.51
C ARG A 184 18.21 -5.46 11.64
N GLN A 185 18.53 -6.14 12.74
CA GLN A 185 17.72 -6.17 13.95
C GLN A 185 18.31 -5.19 14.96
N PRO A 186 17.70 -4.00 15.18
CA PRO A 186 18.29 -2.98 16.04
C PRO A 186 18.56 -3.47 17.46
N LYS A 187 17.69 -4.37 17.97
CA LYS A 187 17.87 -4.99 19.28
C LYS A 187 19.12 -5.86 19.37
N MET A 188 19.45 -6.59 18.31
CA MET A 188 20.65 -7.44 18.26
C MET A 188 21.92 -6.59 18.13
N ASP A 189 21.86 -5.54 17.32
CA ASP A 189 22.98 -4.60 17.15
C ASP A 189 23.30 -3.89 18.49
N SER A 190 22.27 -3.45 19.22
CA SER A 190 22.45 -2.88 20.57
C SER A 190 23.03 -3.88 21.56
N LEU A 191 22.67 -5.17 21.48
CA LEU A 191 23.23 -6.20 22.34
C LEU A 191 24.70 -6.51 22.00
N GLN A 192 25.08 -6.46 20.73
CA GLN A 192 26.48 -6.63 20.32
C GLN A 192 27.37 -5.49 20.81
N GLU A 193 26.89 -4.25 20.82
CA GLU A 193 27.60 -3.12 21.42
C GLU A 193 27.81 -3.32 22.93
N ILE A 194 26.78 -3.81 23.64
CA ILE A 194 26.88 -4.12 25.07
C ILE A 194 27.88 -5.26 25.30
N CYS A 195 27.82 -6.36 24.55
CA CYS A 195 28.77 -7.46 24.70
C CYS A 195 30.23 -7.05 24.41
N ARG A 196 30.47 -6.14 23.45
CA ARG A 196 31.80 -5.57 23.20
C ARG A 196 32.29 -4.72 24.37
N PHE A 197 31.40 -3.92 24.96
CA PHE A 197 31.70 -3.15 26.17
C PHE A 197 32.09 -4.07 27.34
N TRP A 198 31.30 -5.12 27.59
CA TRP A 198 31.58 -6.10 28.64
C TRP A 198 32.86 -6.93 28.39
N ASN A 199 33.15 -7.33 27.15
CA ASN A 199 34.40 -8.02 26.81
C ASN A 199 35.63 -7.11 26.99
N CYS A 200 35.52 -5.80 26.72
CA CYS A 200 36.59 -4.86 27.05
C CYS A 200 36.79 -4.75 28.57
N THR A 201 35.74 -4.70 29.39
CA THR A 201 35.89 -4.60 30.85
C THR A 201 36.52 -5.85 31.48
N TYR A 202 36.27 -7.04 30.93
CA TYR A 202 36.90 -8.30 31.39
C TYR A 202 38.35 -8.51 30.92
N LEU A 203 38.82 -7.79 29.91
CA LEU A 203 40.21 -7.82 29.44
C LEU A 203 41.12 -6.82 30.18
N TYR A 204 40.55 -5.96 31.02
CA TYR A 204 41.26 -4.97 31.84
C TYR A 204 41.16 -5.25 33.36
N ALA A 205 40.70 -6.44 33.76
CA ALA A 205 40.63 -6.90 35.16
C ALA A 205 41.61 -8.04 35.42
#